data_AF-A0A5C8M455-F1
#
_entry.id   AF-A0A5C8M455-F1
#
_cell.length_a   1.000
_cell.length_b   1.000
_cell.length_c   1.000
_cell.angle_alpha   90.00
_cell.angle_beta   90.00
_cell.angle_gamma   90.00
#
_symmetry.space_group_name_H-M   'P 1'
#
loop_
_entity.id
_entity.type
_entity.pdbx_description
1 polymer ?
#
loop_
_entity_poly.entity_id
_entity_poly.type
_entity_poly.pdbx_seq_one_letter_code
_entity_poly.pdbx_strand_id
1 'polypeptide(L)' 'MEQNVDFHLREALSHLETALNQSIRSVLENDDTKKEIGLKWEKFLGAFIGQVREKGKKSRLNLLGWITFPRNR' A
#
# COMPACT_ATOMS: atom_id res chain seq x y z
N MET A 1 -13.88 4.56 -20.59
CA MET A 1 -13.52 3.23 -20.07
C MET A 1 -14.02 3.17 -18.64
N GLU A 2 -14.73 2.12 -18.28
CA GLU A 2 -15.27 1.95 -16.93
C GLU A 2 -14.09 1.73 -15.96
N GLN A 3 -13.99 2.58 -14.93
CA GLN A 3 -12.94 2.49 -13.91
C GLN A 3 -13.29 1.35 -12.95
N ASN A 4 -12.92 0.14 -13.35
CA ASN A 4 -13.15 -1.06 -12.55
C ASN A 4 -12.02 -1.27 -11.51
N VAL A 5 -12.13 -2.34 -10.71
CA VAL A 5 -11.17 -2.65 -9.66
C VAL A 5 -9.73 -2.76 -10.20
N ASP A 6 -9.55 -3.40 -11.37
CA ASP A 6 -8.22 -3.58 -11.97
C ASP A 6 -7.58 -2.25 -12.38
N PHE A 7 -8.36 -1.31 -12.92
CA PHE A 7 -7.89 0.02 -13.27
C PHE A 7 -7.32 0.73 -12.04
N HIS A 8 -8.08 0.78 -10.94
CA HIS A 8 -7.63 1.44 -9.72
C HIS A 8 -6.45 0.74 -9.04
N LEU A 9 -6.39 -0.60 -9.07
CA LEU A 9 -5.25 -1.34 -8.53
C LEU A 9 -3.96 -1.06 -9.30
N ARG A 10 -4.03 -0.91 -10.63
CA ARG A 10 -2.86 -0.54 -11.47
C ARG A 10 -2.37 0.87 -11.18
N GLU A 11 -3.29 1.84 -11.12
CA GLU A 11 -2.95 3.24 -10.78
C GLU A 11 -2.33 3.33 -9.37
N ALA A 12 -2.92 2.63 -8.40
CA ALA A 12 -2.37 2.56 -7.05
C ALA A 12 -0.95 1.98 -7.05
N LEU A 13 -0.70 0.92 -7.82
CA LEU A 13 0.63 0.31 -7.92
C LEU A 13 1.66 1.27 -8.54
N SER A 14 1.29 2.01 -9.58
CA SER A 14 2.16 3.01 -10.21
C SER A 14 2.55 4.14 -9.23
N HIS A 15 1.60 4.61 -8.43
CA HIS A 15 1.89 5.61 -7.39
C HIS A 15 2.78 5.03 -6.27
N LEU A 16 2.58 3.77 -5.88
CA LEU A 16 3.42 3.11 -4.89
C LEU A 16 4.86 2.93 -5.38
N GLU A 17 5.06 2.55 -6.64
CA GLU A 17 6.38 2.47 -7.26
C GLU A 17 7.10 3.83 -7.23
N THR A 18 6.39 4.90 -7.60
CA THR A 18 6.93 6.27 -7.53
C THR A 18 7.32 6.65 -6.11
N ALA A 19 6.46 6.37 -5.13
CA ALA A 19 6.74 6.66 -3.72
C ALA A 19 7.93 5.86 -3.18
N LEU A 20 8.11 4.60 -3.60
CA LEU A 20 9.27 3.77 -3.25
C LEU A 20 10.56 4.35 -3.82
N ASN A 21 10.56 4.72 -5.10
CA ASN A 21 11.72 5.32 -5.75
C ASN A 21 12.14 6.63 -5.07
N GLN A 22 11.16 7.49 -4.73
CA GLN A 22 11.42 8.71 -3.98
C GLN A 22 11.94 8.42 -2.56
N SER A 23 11.37 7.44 -1.87
CA SER A 23 11.82 7.02 -0.54
C SER A 23 13.28 6.59 -0.55
N ILE A 24 13.67 5.74 -1.51
CA ILE A 24 15.04 5.26 -1.67
C ILE A 24 15.98 6.43 -1.95
N ARG A 25 15.62 7.29 -2.90
CA ARG A 25 16.42 8.47 -3.25
C ARG A 25 16.66 9.38 -2.05
N SER A 26 15.62 9.66 -1.26
CA SER A 26 15.75 10.50 -0.07
C SER A 26 16.68 9.92 0.98
N VAL A 27 16.66 8.59 1.21
CA VAL A 27 17.59 7.94 2.14
C VAL A 27 19.02 7.92 1.60
N LEU A 28 19.20 7.71 0.28
CA LEU A 28 20.53 7.76 -0.34
C LEU A 28 21.14 9.17 -0.30
N GLU A 29 20.32 10.21 -0.42
CA GLU A 29 20.75 11.62 -0.32
C GLU A 29 21.00 12.03 1.14
N ASN A 30 20.21 11.50 2.09
CA ASN A 30 20.36 11.77 3.51
C ASN A 30 19.80 10.60 4.37
N ASP A 31 20.69 9.80 4.97
CA ASP A 31 20.32 8.61 5.76
C ASP A 31 19.47 8.97 7.00
N ASP A 32 19.59 10.20 7.54
CA ASP A 32 18.80 10.64 8.70
C ASP A 32 17.29 10.69 8.40
N THR A 33 16.91 10.79 7.11
CA THR A 33 15.49 10.79 6.69
C THR A 33 14.82 9.42 6.80
N LYS A 34 15.59 8.35 6.96
CA LYS A 34 15.10 6.95 6.97
C LYS A 34 14.00 6.72 7.99
N LYS A 35 14.15 7.26 9.20
CA LYS A 35 13.14 7.13 10.27
C LYS A 35 11.82 7.82 9.87
N GLU A 36 11.90 9.04 9.34
CA GLU A 36 10.74 9.79 8.91
C GLU A 36 10.00 9.10 7.75
N ILE A 37 10.74 8.58 6.78
CA ILE A 37 10.20 7.83 5.64
C ILE A 37 9.52 6.55 6.11
N GLY A 38 10.14 5.81 7.03
CA GLY A 38 9.54 4.64 7.67
C GLY A 38 8.18 4.97 8.31
N LEU A 39 8.10 6.05 9.08
CA LEU A 39 6.83 6.49 9.71
C LEU A 39 5.75 6.84 8.68
N LYS A 40 6.10 7.41 7.52
CA LYS A 40 5.15 7.68 6.43
C LYS A 40 4.56 6.38 5.88
N TRP A 41 5.40 5.38 5.64
CA TRP A 41 4.96 4.06 5.18
C TRP A 41 4.10 3.33 6.21
N GLU A 42 4.49 3.36 7.48
CA GLU A 42 3.70 2.77 8.57
C GLU A 42 2.31 3.38 8.65
N LYS A 43 2.21 4.72 8.60
CA LYS A 43 0.94 5.44 8.63
C LYS A 43 0.06 5.06 7.43
N PHE A 44 0.64 5.01 6.23
CA PHE A 44 -0.09 4.64 5.01
C PHE A 44 -0.61 3.20 5.08
N LEU A 45 0.26 2.23 5.38
CA LEU A 45 -0.10 0.82 5.45
C LEU A 45 -1.12 0.56 6.56
N GLY A 46 -0.95 1.20 7.72
CA GLY A 46 -1.91 1.13 8.81
C GLY A 46 -3.29 1.64 8.42
N ALA A 47 -3.36 2.80 7.74
CA ALA A 47 -4.62 3.35 7.24
C ALA A 47 -5.28 2.44 6.19
N PHE A 48 -4.51 1.91 5.25
CA PHE A 48 -5.02 1.00 4.22
C PHE A 48 -5.59 -0.28 4.81
N ILE A 49 -4.82 -0.99 5.66
CA ILE A 49 -5.28 -2.21 6.33
C ILE A 49 -6.49 -1.91 7.24
N GLY A 50 -6.51 -0.74 7.90
CA GLY A 50 -7.66 -0.27 8.65
C GLY A 50 -8.92 -0.19 7.81
N GLN A 51 -8.85 0.42 6.61
CA GLN A 51 -9.97 0.50 5.68
C GLN A 51 -10.43 -0.87 5.19
N VAL A 52 -9.51 -1.78 4.86
CA VAL A 52 -9.84 -3.15 4.45
C VAL A 52 -10.63 -3.86 5.55
N ARG A 53 -10.18 -3.77 6.81
CA ARG A 53 -10.87 -4.36 7.97
C ARG A 53 -12.23 -3.73 8.21
N GLU A 54 -12.32 -2.40 8.17
CA GLU A 54 -13.56 -1.67 8.42
C GLU A 54 -14.63 -2.00 7.35
N LYS A 55 -14.23 -1.98 6.07
CA LYS A 55 -15.12 -2.34 4.96
C LYS A 55 -15.56 -3.79 5.06
N GLY A 56 -14.65 -4.72 5.36
CA GLY A 56 -14.98 -6.12 5.58
C GLY A 56 -15.96 -6.35 6.73
N LYS A 57 -15.77 -5.65 7.85
CA LYS A 57 -16.72 -5.68 8.98
C LYS A 57 -18.10 -5.16 8.57
N LYS A 58 -18.16 -4.02 7.88
CA LYS A 58 -19.42 -3.39 7.43
C LYS A 58 -20.17 -4.27 6.41
N SER A 59 -19.45 -4.95 5.53
CA SER A 59 -20.04 -5.83 4.51
C SER A 59 -20.23 -7.28 4.93
N ARG A 60 -19.77 -7.66 6.15
CA ARG A 60 -19.69 -9.06 6.62
C ARG A 60 -18.86 -9.96 5.67
N LEU A 61 -17.84 -9.41 5.03
CA LEU A 61 -16.91 -10.11 4.15
C LEU A 61 -15.50 -10.14 4.74
N ASN A 62 -14.81 -11.28 4.61
CA ASN A 62 -13.40 -11.37 4.96
C ASN A 62 -12.52 -10.90 3.81
N LEU A 63 -12.42 -9.58 3.61
CA LEU A 63 -11.64 -9.00 2.51
C LEU A 63 -10.13 -9.35 2.58
N LEU A 64 -9.57 -9.45 3.80
CA LEU A 64 -8.17 -9.89 3.97
C LEU A 64 -7.98 -11.34 3.52
N GLY A 65 -8.99 -12.20 3.70
CA GLY A 65 -8.95 -13.59 3.26
C GLY A 65 -8.95 -13.76 1.73
N TRP A 66 -9.25 -12.71 0.97
CA TRP A 66 -9.19 -12.74 -0.51
C TRP A 66 -7.79 -12.49 -1.04
N ILE A 67 -6.91 -11.94 -0.21
CA ILE A 67 -5.51 -11.66 -0.57
C ILE A 67 -4.71 -12.92 -0.25
N THR A 68 -4.56 -13.80 -1.23
CA THR A 68 -3.66 -14.94 -1.14
C THR A 68 -2.33 -14.58 -1.78
N PHE A 69 -1.25 -14.70 -1.02
CA PHE A 69 0.09 -14.64 -1.58
C PHE A 69 0.44 -16.03 -2.11
N PRO A 70 0.57 -16.23 -3.43
CA PRO A 70 1.23 -17.43 -3.90
C PRO A 70 2.61 -17.47 -3.25
N ARG A 71 3.01 -18.61 -2.69
CA ARG A 71 4.40 -18.79 -2.26
C ARG A 71 5.26 -18.55 -3.49
N ASN A 72 5.92 -17.39 -3.54
CA ASN A 72 6.98 -17.15 -4.51
C ASN A 72 7.97 -18.31 -4.32
N ARG A 73 8.05 -19.20 -5.31
CA ARG A 73 9.10 -20.20 -5.43
C ARG A 73 10.37 -19.51 -5.91
#